data_AF-A0A6M7XUV0-F1
#
_entry.id   AF-A0A6M7XUV0-F1
#
_cell.length_a   1.000
_cell.length_b   1.000
_cell.length_c   1.000
_cell.angle_alpha   90.00
_cell.angle_beta   90.00
_cell.angle_gamma   90.00
#
_symmetry.space_group_name_H-M   'P 1'
#
loop_
_entity.id
_entity.type
_entity.pdbx_description
1 polymer ?
#
loop_
_entity_poly.entity_id
_entity_poly.type
_entity_poly.pdbx_seq_one_letter_code
_entity_poly.pdbx_strand_id
1 'polypeptide(L)'
;MRSFSLLLSAGLILTGAVSVAWAEDAEIITAPDPAAILDIAKGYGSAKLDKDDGGDPMVSGRLEGMKYVIYFYGCENHEKCKSIQFSSGYTDAFTAEQANEWNKKFRWVKAFSGDGSNFKMDISFIGGITKANLEEDFSNWDSMTTNIKDFINQK
;
A
#
# COMPACT_ATOMS: atom_id res chain seq x y z
N MET A 1 29.73 81.09 -3.47
CA MET A 1 30.49 80.41 -4.55
C MET A 1 30.13 78.93 -4.55
N ARG A 2 29.60 78.47 -5.69
CA ARG A 2 29.65 77.11 -6.30
C ARG A 2 29.32 75.85 -5.47
N SER A 3 28.13 75.31 -5.77
CA SER A 3 27.81 73.97 -6.32
C SER A 3 28.61 72.73 -5.88
N PHE A 4 27.94 71.64 -5.47
CA PHE A 4 27.48 70.57 -6.39
C PHE A 4 26.57 69.55 -5.67
N SER A 5 25.58 69.06 -6.41
CA SER A 5 24.54 68.08 -6.05
C SER A 5 25.08 66.68 -5.76
N LEU A 6 24.33 65.86 -5.02
CA LEU A 6 24.10 64.44 -5.35
C LEU A 6 22.94 63.85 -4.54
N LEU A 7 21.90 63.45 -5.27
CA LEU A 7 20.80 62.61 -4.83
C LEU A 7 21.34 61.20 -4.52
N LEU A 8 20.96 60.59 -3.40
CA LEU A 8 21.05 59.14 -3.22
C LEU A 8 19.69 58.55 -2.84
N SER A 9 19.24 57.68 -3.73
CA SER A 9 17.97 56.96 -3.75
C SER A 9 17.88 55.93 -2.63
N ALA A 10 16.72 55.82 -2.01
CA ALA A 10 16.38 54.74 -1.09
C ALA A 10 16.19 53.42 -1.87
N GLY A 11 17.01 52.41 -1.59
CA GLY A 11 16.82 51.05 -2.05
C GLY A 11 16.71 50.11 -0.84
N LEU A 12 15.48 49.77 -0.45
CA LEU A 12 15.24 48.75 0.58
C LEU A 12 15.26 47.37 -0.11
N ILE A 13 16.33 46.61 0.11
CA ILE A 13 16.50 45.26 -0.42
C ILE A 13 15.60 44.32 0.40
N LEU A 14 14.53 43.78 -0.20
CA LEU A 14 13.79 42.64 0.34
C LEU A 14 14.68 41.39 0.24
N THR A 15 15.24 40.93 1.36
CA THR A 15 15.85 39.61 1.46
C THR A 15 14.73 38.56 1.55
N GLY A 16 14.35 37.98 0.42
CA GLY A 16 13.47 36.82 0.39
C GLY A 16 14.16 35.62 1.06
N ALA A 17 13.65 35.17 2.20
CA ALA A 17 14.07 33.92 2.81
C ALA A 17 13.59 32.76 1.93
N VAL A 18 14.48 32.20 1.11
CA VAL A 18 14.23 30.93 0.42
C VAL A 18 14.25 29.86 1.49
N SER A 19 13.07 29.35 1.86
CA SER A 19 12.98 28.15 2.70
C SER A 19 13.51 26.99 1.88
N VAL A 20 14.72 26.53 2.19
CA VAL A 20 15.23 25.25 1.67
C VAL A 20 14.46 24.17 2.40
N ALA A 21 13.37 23.71 1.79
CA ALA A 21 12.72 22.49 2.24
C ALA A 21 13.73 21.35 2.03
N TRP A 22 14.21 20.78 3.12
CA TRP A 22 15.01 19.56 3.07
C TRP A 22 14.06 18.45 2.64
N ALA A 23 14.31 17.88 1.46
CA ALA A 23 13.68 16.60 1.13
C ALA A 23 14.23 15.58 2.14
N GLU A 24 13.36 15.00 2.95
CA GLU A 24 13.73 13.82 3.72
C GLU A 24 14.00 12.70 2.70
N ASP A 25 15.22 12.14 2.74
CA ASP A 25 15.53 10.95 1.95
C ASP A 25 14.60 9.83 2.41
N ALA A 26 13.55 9.57 1.63
CA ALA A 26 12.60 8.51 1.94
C ALA A 26 13.32 7.18 1.92
N GLU A 27 13.21 6.42 3.02
CA GLU A 27 13.75 5.06 3.09
C GLU A 27 13.17 4.21 1.94
N ILE A 28 14.07 3.65 1.13
CA ILE A 28 13.71 2.76 0.03
C ILE A 28 13.71 1.32 0.55
N ILE A 29 12.51 0.76 0.68
CA ILE A 29 12.26 -0.59 1.12
C ILE A 29 12.34 -1.52 -0.09
N THR A 30 13.24 -2.50 -0.06
CA THR A 30 13.52 -3.41 -1.19
C THR A 30 13.09 -4.85 -0.94
N ALA A 31 12.60 -5.15 0.26
CA ALA A 31 12.01 -6.43 0.63
C ALA A 31 10.94 -6.21 1.70
N PRO A 32 9.87 -7.00 1.73
CA PRO A 32 8.85 -6.91 2.76
C PRO A 32 9.39 -7.53 4.06
N ASP A 33 9.71 -6.68 5.04
CA ASP A 33 10.01 -7.13 6.40
C ASP A 33 8.71 -7.55 7.12
N PRO A 34 8.58 -8.80 7.60
CA PRO A 34 7.34 -9.28 8.19
C PRO A 34 6.87 -8.48 9.41
N ALA A 35 7.78 -7.91 10.20
CA ALA A 35 7.42 -7.12 11.37
C ALA A 35 6.89 -5.74 10.96
N ALA A 36 7.50 -5.10 9.96
CA ALA A 36 7.00 -3.84 9.39
C ALA A 36 5.64 -4.01 8.72
N ILE A 37 5.44 -5.08 7.95
CA ILE A 37 4.13 -5.41 7.35
C ILE A 37 3.08 -5.64 8.43
N LEU A 38 3.42 -6.36 9.51
CA LEU A 38 2.52 -6.56 10.64
C LEU A 38 2.15 -5.24 11.32
N ASP A 39 3.11 -4.33 11.51
CA ASP A 39 2.89 -3.04 12.18
C ASP A 39 1.92 -2.16 11.38
N ILE A 40 2.13 -2.04 10.06
CA ILE A 40 1.21 -1.32 9.17
C ILE A 40 -0.18 -1.98 9.20
N ALA A 41 -0.26 -3.31 9.11
CA ALA A 41 -1.53 -4.03 9.17
C ALA A 41 -2.33 -3.77 10.46
N LYS A 42 -1.64 -3.61 11.60
CA LYS A 42 -2.26 -3.27 12.89
C LYS A 42 -2.84 -1.86 12.92
N GLY A 43 -2.39 -0.96 12.05
CA GLY A 43 -2.96 0.38 11.88
C GLY A 43 -4.36 0.37 11.27
N TYR A 44 -4.69 -0.66 10.48
CA TYR A 44 -5.99 -0.80 9.81
C TYR A 44 -6.95 -1.72 10.59
N GLY A 45 -6.45 -2.72 11.30
CA GLY A 45 -7.29 -3.65 12.05
C GLY A 45 -6.50 -4.64 12.89
N SER A 46 -7.13 -5.74 13.32
CA SER A 46 -6.40 -6.76 14.05
C SER A 46 -5.51 -7.56 13.11
N ALA A 47 -4.24 -7.76 13.45
CA ALA A 47 -3.32 -8.57 12.64
C ALA A 47 -2.40 -9.44 13.50
N LYS A 48 -2.02 -10.60 12.98
CA LYS A 48 -1.12 -11.58 13.60
C LYS A 48 -0.15 -12.14 12.56
N LEU A 49 1.14 -12.13 12.90
CA LEU A 49 2.19 -12.80 12.14
C LEU A 49 2.19 -14.31 12.46
N ASP A 50 2.32 -15.10 11.42
CA ASP A 50 2.36 -16.56 11.42
C ASP A 50 3.23 -17.04 10.24
N LYS A 51 3.13 -18.33 9.91
CA LYS A 51 3.72 -18.91 8.70
C LYS A 51 2.66 -19.59 7.84
N ASP A 52 2.92 -19.65 6.54
CA ASP A 52 2.10 -20.46 5.63
C ASP A 52 2.50 -21.95 5.70
N ASP A 53 1.83 -22.79 4.91
CA ASP A 53 2.08 -24.24 4.86
C ASP A 53 3.50 -24.57 4.34
N GLY A 54 4.12 -23.65 3.60
CA GLY A 54 5.48 -23.75 3.09
C GLY A 54 6.54 -23.28 4.09
N GLY A 55 6.14 -22.62 5.17
CA GLY A 55 7.03 -22.06 6.19
C GLY A 55 7.43 -20.60 5.96
N ASP A 56 6.95 -19.98 4.87
CA ASP A 56 7.18 -18.57 4.57
C ASP A 56 6.36 -17.68 5.52
N PRO A 57 6.80 -16.43 5.78
CA PRO A 57 6.03 -15.51 6.63
C PRO A 57 4.63 -15.27 6.08
N MET A 58 3.67 -15.12 6.98
CA MET A 58 2.28 -14.82 6.64
C MET A 58 1.68 -13.89 7.69
N VAL A 59 0.93 -12.86 7.29
CA VAL A 59 0.16 -12.03 8.22
C VAL A 59 -1.32 -12.29 8.03
N SER A 60 -1.98 -12.84 9.04
CA SER A 60 -3.45 -12.92 9.07
C SER A 60 -4.03 -11.62 9.64
N GLY A 61 -5.12 -11.13 9.07
CA GLY A 61 -5.72 -9.86 9.45
C GLY A 61 -7.24 -9.86 9.43
N ARG A 62 -7.82 -8.87 10.10
CA ARG A 62 -9.25 -8.55 10.01
C ARG A 62 -9.44 -7.04 9.96
N LEU A 63 -10.18 -6.61 8.94
CA LEU A 63 -10.48 -5.23 8.61
C LEU A 63 -11.98 -5.09 8.37
N GLU A 64 -12.67 -4.23 9.12
CA GLU A 64 -14.13 -4.06 9.06
C GLU A 64 -14.95 -5.38 9.05
N GLY A 65 -14.46 -6.39 9.77
CA GLY A 65 -15.06 -7.73 9.84
C GLY A 65 -14.63 -8.70 8.72
N MET A 66 -14.10 -8.20 7.60
CA MET A 66 -13.51 -9.01 6.52
C MET A 66 -12.20 -9.64 6.99
N LYS A 67 -12.09 -10.97 6.87
CA LYS A 67 -10.84 -11.69 7.12
C LYS A 67 -9.97 -11.63 5.87
N TYR A 68 -8.68 -11.43 6.05
CA TYR A 68 -7.72 -11.49 4.95
C TYR A 68 -6.39 -12.06 5.43
N VAL A 69 -5.55 -12.41 4.47
CA VAL A 69 -4.19 -12.90 4.68
C VAL A 69 -3.26 -12.13 3.75
N ILE A 70 -2.09 -11.76 4.25
CA ILE A 70 -0.97 -11.26 3.46
C ILE A 70 0.05 -12.40 3.36
N TYR A 71 0.19 -12.97 2.17
CA TYR A 71 1.22 -13.97 1.85
C TYR A 71 2.48 -13.28 1.39
N PHE A 72 3.63 -13.85 1.73
CA PHE A 72 4.94 -13.40 1.29
C PHE A 72 5.43 -14.33 0.18
N TYR A 73 5.97 -13.77 -0.91
CA TYR A 73 6.35 -14.54 -2.10
C TYR A 73 7.77 -14.23 -2.56
N GLY A 74 8.34 -15.20 -3.27
CA GLY A 74 9.72 -15.12 -3.78
C GLY A 74 10.76 -15.15 -2.67
N CYS A 75 10.50 -15.88 -1.59
CA CYS A 75 11.39 -16.00 -0.45
C CYS A 75 12.57 -16.94 -0.74
N GLU A 76 13.73 -16.61 -0.18
CA GLU A 76 14.93 -17.44 -0.18
C GLU A 76 15.12 -17.98 1.25
N ASN A 77 14.98 -19.30 1.45
CA ASN A 77 15.03 -19.94 2.77
C ASN A 77 14.07 -19.31 3.80
N HIS A 78 12.82 -19.03 3.39
CA HIS A 78 11.80 -18.39 4.21
C HIS A 78 12.10 -16.93 4.64
N GLU A 79 13.10 -16.32 4.01
CA GLU A 79 13.52 -14.93 4.26
C GLU A 79 13.64 -14.14 2.94
N LYS A 80 13.88 -12.83 3.04
CA LYS A 80 14.25 -11.96 1.89
C LYS A 80 13.29 -12.04 0.69
N CYS A 81 12.00 -12.22 0.98
CA CYS A 81 10.92 -12.26 0.00
C CYS A 81 10.91 -11.02 -0.92
N LYS A 82 10.25 -11.11 -2.06
CA LYS A 82 10.27 -10.04 -3.10
C LYS A 82 8.93 -9.34 -3.29
N SER A 83 7.85 -9.94 -2.82
CA SER A 83 6.51 -9.39 -2.93
C SER A 83 5.61 -9.89 -1.81
N ILE A 84 4.47 -9.21 -1.65
CA ILE A 84 3.37 -9.69 -0.84
C ILE A 84 2.08 -9.74 -1.65
N GLN A 85 1.13 -10.57 -1.22
CA GLN A 85 -0.21 -10.63 -1.78
C GLN A 85 -1.25 -10.55 -0.66
N PHE A 86 -2.11 -9.55 -0.71
CA PHE A 86 -3.35 -9.55 0.03
C PHE A 86 -4.30 -10.56 -0.59
N SER A 87 -4.95 -11.37 0.24
CA SER A 87 -5.88 -12.41 -0.16
C SER A 87 -7.08 -12.46 0.78
N SER A 88 -8.28 -12.47 0.23
CA SER A 88 -9.52 -12.76 0.95
C SER A 88 -10.31 -13.82 0.18
N GLY A 89 -10.55 -14.96 0.83
CA GLY A 89 -11.25 -16.11 0.23
C GLY A 89 -12.63 -16.36 0.84
N TYR A 90 -13.55 -16.84 0.01
CA TYR A 90 -14.92 -17.22 0.37
C TYR A 90 -15.26 -18.58 -0.25
N THR A 91 -16.15 -19.34 0.41
CA THR A 91 -16.50 -20.71 0.00
C THR A 91 -17.29 -20.76 -1.31
N ASP A 92 -18.19 -19.80 -1.52
CA ASP A 92 -19.06 -19.80 -2.69
C ASP A 92 -18.26 -19.27 -3.87
N ALA A 93 -18.06 -20.11 -4.89
CA ALA A 93 -17.22 -19.80 -6.03
C ALA A 93 -17.87 -18.80 -7.01
N PHE A 94 -17.08 -17.85 -7.51
CA PHE A 94 -17.49 -16.99 -8.61
C PHE A 94 -17.52 -17.76 -9.92
N THR A 95 -18.47 -17.43 -10.79
CA THR A 95 -18.31 -17.75 -12.22
C THR A 95 -17.25 -16.83 -12.84
N ALA A 96 -16.72 -17.22 -14.00
CA ALA A 96 -15.75 -16.40 -14.72
C ALA A 96 -16.37 -15.03 -15.12
N GLU A 97 -17.66 -15.01 -15.46
CA GLU A 97 -18.40 -13.79 -15.78
C GLU A 97 -18.47 -12.85 -14.57
N GLN A 98 -18.83 -13.36 -13.39
CA GLN A 98 -18.90 -12.57 -12.17
C GLN A 98 -17.52 -11.99 -11.78
N ALA A 99 -16.47 -12.80 -11.87
CA ALA A 99 -15.10 -12.33 -11.62
C ALA A 99 -14.70 -11.23 -12.61
N ASN A 100 -15.07 -11.38 -13.89
CA ASN A 100 -14.80 -10.36 -14.91
C ASN A 100 -15.62 -9.08 -14.72
N GLU A 101 -16.87 -9.15 -14.25
CA GLU A 101 -17.67 -7.97 -13.92
C GLU A 101 -17.02 -7.14 -12.81
N TRP A 102 -16.54 -7.81 -11.76
CA TRP A 102 -15.76 -7.17 -10.72
C TRP A 102 -14.49 -6.49 -11.29
N ASN A 103 -13.68 -7.25 -12.04
CA ASN A 103 -12.40 -6.78 -12.57
C ASN A 103 -12.55 -5.62 -13.58
N LYS A 104 -13.69 -5.48 -14.25
CA LYS A 104 -14.00 -4.33 -15.11
C LYS A 104 -14.28 -3.07 -14.31
N LYS A 105 -14.85 -3.22 -13.11
CA LYS A 105 -15.32 -2.10 -12.27
C LYS A 105 -14.23 -1.59 -11.33
N PHE A 106 -13.39 -2.47 -10.80
CA PHE A 106 -12.43 -2.12 -9.76
C PHE A 106 -10.99 -2.36 -10.20
N ARG A 107 -10.13 -1.38 -9.93
CA ARG A 107 -8.76 -1.34 -10.46
C ARG A 107 -7.77 -2.17 -9.62
N TRP A 108 -7.88 -2.10 -8.30
CA TRP A 108 -6.79 -2.52 -7.41
C TRP A 108 -6.84 -3.99 -7.03
N VAL A 109 -8.05 -4.47 -6.71
CA VAL A 109 -8.25 -5.84 -6.24
C VAL A 109 -8.85 -6.68 -7.36
N LYS A 110 -8.22 -7.80 -7.69
CA LYS A 110 -8.70 -8.76 -8.69
C LYS A 110 -9.56 -9.83 -8.05
N ALA A 111 -10.66 -10.21 -8.70
CA ALA A 111 -11.46 -11.38 -8.36
C ALA A 111 -11.14 -12.55 -9.30
N PHE A 112 -11.17 -13.77 -8.77
CA PHE A 112 -10.92 -15.01 -9.50
C PHE A 112 -12.05 -16.02 -9.27
N SER A 113 -12.42 -16.75 -10.32
CA SER A 113 -13.29 -17.93 -10.29
C SER A 113 -12.49 -19.21 -10.02
N GLY A 114 -13.09 -20.25 -9.45
CA GLY A 114 -12.43 -21.54 -9.19
C GLY A 114 -12.91 -22.21 -7.90
N ASP A 115 -12.02 -22.93 -7.22
CA ASP A 115 -12.30 -23.56 -5.92
C ASP A 115 -12.41 -22.49 -4.82
N GLY A 116 -13.58 -21.84 -4.77
CA GLY A 116 -13.88 -20.67 -3.96
C GLY A 116 -13.71 -19.34 -4.69
N SER A 117 -14.20 -18.27 -4.06
CA SER A 117 -14.03 -16.89 -4.54
C SER A 117 -12.89 -16.22 -3.84
N ASN A 118 -11.94 -15.69 -4.61
CA ASN A 118 -10.75 -15.08 -4.02
C ASN A 118 -10.51 -13.69 -4.60
N PHE A 119 -10.34 -12.73 -3.70
CA PHE A 119 -9.90 -11.38 -3.99
C PHE A 119 -8.42 -11.27 -3.71
N LYS A 120 -7.63 -10.76 -4.66
CA LYS A 120 -6.18 -10.66 -4.53
C LYS A 120 -5.64 -9.31 -5.00
N MET A 121 -4.65 -8.80 -4.27
CA MET A 121 -3.87 -7.63 -4.65
C MET A 121 -2.39 -7.88 -4.35
N ASP A 122 -1.54 -7.71 -5.36
CA ASP A 122 -0.12 -8.01 -5.31
C ASP A 122 0.68 -6.71 -5.17
N ILE A 123 1.73 -6.72 -4.34
CA ILE A 123 2.66 -5.59 -4.19
C ILE A 123 4.08 -6.10 -4.39
N SER A 124 4.79 -5.47 -5.32
CA SER A 124 6.19 -5.76 -5.62
C SER A 124 7.11 -4.83 -4.84
N PHE A 125 8.17 -5.39 -4.25
CA PHE A 125 9.26 -4.63 -3.64
C PHE A 125 10.48 -4.53 -4.57
N ILE A 126 10.42 -5.19 -5.75
CA ILE A 126 11.46 -5.09 -6.78
C ILE A 126 11.51 -3.67 -7.33
N GLY A 127 12.71 -3.08 -7.34
CA GLY A 127 12.92 -1.68 -7.71
C GLY A 127 12.81 -0.70 -6.53
N GLY A 128 12.35 -1.18 -5.38
CA GLY A 128 12.21 -0.40 -4.16
C GLY A 128 10.91 0.41 -4.11
N ILE A 129 10.31 0.48 -2.93
CA ILE A 129 9.15 1.31 -2.62
C ILE A 129 9.43 2.16 -1.38
N THR A 130 8.76 3.30 -1.24
CA THR A 130 8.82 4.07 0.00
C THR A 130 7.80 3.54 1.01
N LYS A 131 7.99 3.82 2.30
CA LYS A 131 6.98 3.55 3.33
C LYS A 131 5.62 4.15 2.98
N ALA A 132 5.60 5.41 2.51
CA ALA A 132 4.36 6.08 2.12
C ALA A 132 3.65 5.37 0.95
N ASN A 133 4.39 4.84 -0.03
CA ASN A 133 3.78 4.03 -1.09
C ASN A 133 3.20 2.72 -0.55
N LEU A 134 3.91 2.05 0.35
CA LEU A 134 3.41 0.83 0.99
C LEU A 134 2.14 1.09 1.81
N GLU A 135 2.08 2.18 2.57
CA GLU A 135 0.88 2.59 3.32
C GLU A 135 -0.29 2.89 2.36
N GLU A 136 -0.03 3.52 1.22
CA GLU A 136 -1.06 3.74 0.19
C GLU A 136 -1.57 2.41 -0.40
N ASP A 137 -0.72 1.41 -0.57
CA ASP A 137 -1.18 0.09 -1.00
C ASP A 137 -2.07 -0.59 0.05
N PHE A 138 -1.78 -0.45 1.34
CA PHE A 138 -2.69 -0.88 2.41
C PHE A 138 -4.02 -0.10 2.39
N SER A 139 -3.97 1.21 2.14
CA SER A 139 -5.14 2.06 1.96
C SER A 139 -6.01 1.60 0.77
N ASN A 140 -5.38 1.21 -0.34
CA ASN A 140 -6.08 0.65 -1.49
C ASN A 140 -6.82 -0.65 -1.13
N TRP A 141 -6.20 -1.54 -0.35
CA TRP A 141 -6.88 -2.74 0.16
C TRP A 141 -8.08 -2.38 1.04
N ASP A 142 -7.90 -1.46 1.99
CA ASP A 142 -8.94 -1.00 2.90
C ASP A 142 -10.14 -0.41 2.16
N SER A 143 -9.90 0.47 1.19
CA SER A 143 -10.95 1.11 0.37
C SER A 143 -11.82 0.12 -0.40
N MET A 144 -11.30 -1.10 -0.63
CA MET A 144 -12.01 -2.16 -1.34
C MET A 144 -12.85 -3.04 -0.41
N THR A 145 -12.67 -2.96 0.91
CA THR A 145 -13.33 -3.83 1.90
C THR A 145 -14.86 -3.76 1.81
N THR A 146 -15.43 -2.55 1.77
CA THR A 146 -16.89 -2.39 1.65
C THR A 146 -17.40 -2.93 0.31
N ASN A 147 -16.71 -2.64 -0.79
CA ASN A 147 -17.08 -3.15 -2.12
C ASN A 147 -17.05 -4.69 -2.18
N ILE A 148 -16.03 -5.31 -1.58
CA ILE A 148 -15.90 -6.77 -1.49
C ILE A 148 -17.09 -7.35 -0.74
N LYS A 149 -17.41 -6.81 0.44
CA LYS A 149 -18.52 -7.27 1.27
C LYS A 149 -19.85 -7.17 0.54
N ASP A 150 -20.10 -6.05 -0.13
CA ASP A 150 -21.33 -5.85 -0.90
C ASP A 150 -21.44 -6.85 -2.06
N PHE A 151 -20.34 -7.10 -2.77
CA PHE A 151 -20.34 -8.06 -3.88
C PHE A 151 -20.56 -9.51 -3.43
N ILE A 152 -20.11 -9.85 -2.22
CA ILE A 152 -20.36 -11.17 -1.62
C ILE A 152 -21.81 -11.29 -1.14
N ASN A 153 -22.38 -10.24 -0.52
CA ASN A 153 -23.73 -10.29 0.05
C ASN A 153 -24.86 -10.17 -0.98
N GLN A 154 -24.58 -9.71 -2.20
CA GLN A 154 -25.56 -9.59 -3.28
C GLN A 154 -25.76 -10.89 -4.08
N LYS A 155 -25.05 -11.96 -3.72
CA LYS A 155 -25.18 -13.30 -4.30
C LYS A 155 -26.02 -14.19 -3.41
#